data_AF-A0A2N8M678-F1
#
_entry.id   AF-A0A2N8M678-F1
#
_cell.length_a   1.000
_cell.length_b   1.000
_cell.length_c   1.000
_cell.angle_alpha   90.00
_cell.angle_beta   90.00
_cell.angle_gamma   90.00
#
_symmetry.space_group_name_H-M   'P 1'
#
loop_
_entity.id
_entity.type
_entity.pdbx_description
1 polymer ?
#
loop_
_entity_poly.entity_id
_entity_poly.type
_entity_poly.pdbx_seq_one_letter_code
_entity_poly.pdbx_strand_id
1 'polypeptide(L)'
;MRKALSLLVFIMLSGPALAVDSVPIESVKALAALDNNGGWRPIFDNTPTPLMRRYFSPPFNQAWTAAMKHNKDFPVFDADPLTGEQNGGGIKSVSAKMDGPNRVVAKMTLNDGSERSVVFLMLHSAAGEWFINDIIYPHQKSLRVVLDDAGR
;
A
#
# COMPACT_ATOMS: atom_id res chain seq x y z
N MET A 1 -18.45 22.39 -57.73
CA MET A 1 -18.74 21.92 -56.36
C MET A 1 -17.66 20.91 -55.94
N ARG A 2 -16.69 21.31 -55.12
CA ARG A 2 -15.70 20.40 -54.51
C ARG A 2 -15.66 20.72 -53.02
N LYS A 3 -15.88 19.67 -52.21
CA LYS A 3 -16.16 19.73 -50.78
C LYS A 3 -14.89 20.03 -50.00
N ALA A 4 -14.97 21.00 -49.09
CA ALA A 4 -13.91 21.32 -48.14
C ALA A 4 -13.72 20.16 -47.16
N LEU A 5 -12.46 19.76 -46.96
CA LEU A 5 -12.04 18.73 -46.02
C LEU A 5 -11.99 19.37 -44.62
N SER A 6 -12.99 19.10 -43.79
CA SER A 6 -12.99 19.52 -42.38
C SER A 6 -11.97 18.72 -41.59
N LEU A 7 -10.92 19.39 -41.13
CA LEU A 7 -9.96 18.88 -40.16
C LEU A 7 -10.61 18.97 -38.76
N LEU A 8 -11.07 17.83 -38.24
CA LEU A 8 -11.53 17.72 -36.85
C LEU A 8 -10.32 17.78 -35.92
N VAL A 9 -10.09 18.94 -35.32
CA VAL A 9 -9.16 19.13 -34.21
C VAL A 9 -9.75 18.41 -32.99
N PHE A 10 -9.17 17.26 -32.63
CA PHE A 10 -9.42 16.60 -31.36
C PHE A 10 -8.76 17.45 -30.25
N ILE A 11 -9.55 18.30 -29.60
CA ILE A 11 -9.19 18.93 -28.34
C ILE A 11 -9.23 17.81 -27.29
N MET A 12 -8.08 17.22 -26.99
CA MET A 12 -7.96 16.33 -25.83
C MET A 12 -8.08 17.19 -24.57
N LEU A 13 -9.18 16.99 -23.84
CA LEU A 13 -9.42 17.57 -22.53
C LEU A 13 -8.29 17.19 -21.58
N SER A 14 -7.54 18.20 -21.15
CA SER A 14 -6.63 18.13 -20.01
C SER A 14 -7.47 18.10 -18.73
N GLY A 15 -7.90 16.90 -18.31
CA GLY A 15 -8.42 16.69 -16.96
C GLY A 15 -7.28 16.87 -15.93
N PRO A 16 -7.55 17.39 -14.72
CA PRO A 16 -6.51 17.79 -13.79
C PRO A 16 -5.78 16.54 -13.26
N ALA A 17 -4.46 16.52 -13.43
CA ALA A 17 -3.55 15.51 -12.87
C ALA A 17 -3.68 15.32 -11.33
N LEU A 18 -4.38 16.23 -10.65
CA LEU A 18 -4.59 16.24 -9.20
C LEU A 18 -5.42 15.05 -8.68
N ALA A 19 -6.31 14.48 -9.48
CA ALA A 19 -7.15 13.35 -9.02
C ALA A 19 -6.36 12.03 -8.97
N VAL A 20 -5.43 11.80 -9.90
CA VAL A 20 -4.68 10.53 -9.99
C VAL A 20 -3.67 10.41 -8.85
N ASP A 21 -2.98 11.51 -8.50
CA ASP A 21 -2.00 11.52 -7.40
C ASP A 21 -2.65 11.41 -6.02
N SER A 22 -3.92 11.78 -5.89
CA SER A 22 -4.66 11.64 -4.63
C SER A 22 -5.00 10.20 -4.29
N VAL A 23 -5.27 9.34 -5.29
CA VAL A 23 -5.73 7.96 -5.04
C VAL A 23 -4.70 7.13 -4.26
N PRO A 24 -3.39 7.11 -4.62
CA PRO A 24 -2.38 6.42 -3.84
C PRO A 24 -2.28 6.89 -2.38
N ILE A 25 -2.37 8.21 -2.17
CA ILE A 25 -2.34 8.82 -0.82
C ILE A 25 -3.57 8.34 -0.02
N GLU A 26 -4.75 8.42 -0.61
CA GLU A 26 -6.00 8.01 0.04
C GLU A 26 -6.05 6.50 0.32
N SER A 27 -5.46 5.66 -0.54
CA SER A 27 -5.29 4.23 -0.26
C SER A 27 -4.45 3.98 1.00
N VAL A 28 -3.32 4.69 1.16
CA VAL A 28 -2.47 4.58 2.35
C VAL A 28 -3.19 5.08 3.60
N LYS A 29 -3.90 6.21 3.50
CA LYS A 29 -4.69 6.74 4.63
C LYS A 29 -5.82 5.80 5.03
N ALA A 30 -6.54 5.23 4.06
CA ALA A 30 -7.61 4.27 4.32
C ALA A 30 -7.09 3.02 5.02
N LEU A 31 -5.94 2.49 4.57
CA LEU A 31 -5.31 1.33 5.22
C LEU A 31 -4.94 1.65 6.68
N ALA A 32 -4.30 2.79 6.92
CA ALA A 32 -3.93 3.22 8.28
C ALA A 32 -5.15 3.47 9.19
N ALA A 33 -6.24 4.02 8.65
CA ALA A 33 -7.46 4.22 9.42
C ALA A 33 -8.15 2.90 9.79
N LEU A 34 -8.02 1.86 8.96
CA LEU A 34 -8.54 0.52 9.27
C LEU A 34 -7.74 -0.16 10.38
N ASP A 35 -6.44 0.10 10.45
CA ASP A 35 -5.57 -0.36 11.53
C ASP A 35 -5.90 0.30 12.89
N ASN A 36 -6.25 1.60 12.88
CA ASN A 36 -6.61 2.37 14.07
C ASN A 36 -7.76 1.79 14.90
N ASN A 37 -8.71 1.11 14.27
CA ASN A 37 -9.99 0.79 14.91
C ASN A 37 -9.94 -0.31 15.97
N GLY A 38 -8.77 -0.93 16.25
CA GLY A 38 -8.62 -1.98 17.26
C GLY A 38 -9.60 -3.15 17.11
N GLY A 39 -10.25 -3.23 15.95
CA GLY A 39 -11.56 -3.83 15.78
C GLY A 39 -11.50 -5.02 14.85
N TRP A 40 -11.24 -6.19 15.42
CA TRP A 40 -11.67 -7.53 14.98
C TRP A 40 -11.27 -8.07 13.59
N ARG A 41 -10.69 -7.28 12.68
CA ARG A 41 -10.20 -7.78 11.39
C ARG A 41 -8.74 -7.39 11.20
N PRO A 42 -7.80 -8.29 11.50
CA PRO A 42 -6.41 -8.02 11.21
C PRO A 42 -6.27 -7.73 9.71
N ILE A 43 -5.47 -6.72 9.36
CA ILE A 43 -5.08 -6.52 7.97
C ILE A 43 -4.22 -7.71 7.57
N PHE A 44 -3.21 -8.04 8.38
CA PHE A 44 -2.26 -9.13 8.13
C PHE A 44 -2.56 -10.36 8.98
N ASP A 45 -2.64 -11.52 8.35
CA ASP A 45 -2.91 -12.82 8.99
C ASP A 45 -2.15 -13.91 8.21
N ASN A 46 -2.17 -15.17 8.67
CA ASN A 46 -1.51 -16.31 8.02
C ASN A 46 -1.94 -16.53 6.56
N THR A 47 -3.11 -16.01 6.16
CA THR A 47 -3.53 -15.94 4.77
C THR A 47 -3.93 -14.51 4.41
N PRO A 48 -3.79 -14.09 3.13
CA PRO A 48 -4.22 -12.76 2.73
C PRO A 48 -5.68 -12.50 3.12
N THR A 49 -5.92 -11.43 3.86
CA THR A 49 -7.28 -11.04 4.27
C THR A 49 -8.00 -10.34 3.11
N PRO A 50 -9.33 -10.17 3.17
CA PRO A 50 -10.04 -9.36 2.16
C PRO A 50 -9.49 -7.93 2.05
N LEU A 51 -9.00 -7.35 3.16
CA LEU A 51 -8.38 -6.03 3.15
C LEU A 51 -7.03 -6.06 2.42
N MET A 52 -6.20 -7.08 2.67
CA MET A 52 -4.96 -7.24 1.90
C MET A 52 -5.22 -7.41 0.41
N ARG A 53 -6.19 -8.24 0.02
CA ARG A 53 -6.54 -8.43 -1.40
C ARG A 53 -7.09 -7.17 -2.06
N ARG A 54 -7.72 -6.27 -1.28
CA ARG A 54 -8.27 -5.01 -1.77
C ARG A 54 -7.19 -3.94 -1.97
N TYR A 55 -6.25 -3.83 -1.04
CA TYR A 55 -5.30 -2.72 -1.01
C TYR A 55 -3.91 -3.08 -1.50
N PHE A 56 -3.53 -4.36 -1.48
CA PHE A 56 -2.20 -4.82 -1.89
C PHE A 56 -2.23 -5.51 -3.24
N SER A 57 -1.11 -5.45 -3.96
CA SER A 57 -1.00 -6.02 -5.29
C SER A 57 -1.07 -7.56 -5.25
N PRO A 58 -1.56 -8.22 -6.32
CA PRO A 58 -1.55 -9.68 -6.39
C PRO A 58 -0.17 -10.31 -6.14
N PRO A 59 0.94 -9.79 -6.70
CA PRO A 59 2.28 -10.30 -6.40
C PRO A 59 2.67 -10.19 -4.91
N PHE A 60 2.28 -9.10 -4.23
CA PHE A 60 2.53 -8.96 -2.79
C PHE A 60 1.76 -10.03 -1.99
N ASN A 61 0.48 -10.23 -2.30
CA ASN A 61 -0.35 -11.25 -1.64
C ASN A 61 0.20 -12.67 -1.86
N GLN A 62 0.81 -12.94 -3.01
CA GLN A 62 1.47 -14.21 -3.30
C GLN A 62 2.73 -14.39 -2.45
N ALA A 63 3.61 -13.39 -2.39
CA ALA A 63 4.82 -13.41 -1.56
C ALA A 63 4.46 -13.62 -0.08
N TRP A 64 3.44 -12.91 0.40
CA TRP A 64 2.88 -13.09 1.74
C TRP A 64 2.44 -14.53 2.00
N THR A 65 1.64 -15.09 1.08
CA THR A 65 1.15 -16.48 1.20
C THR A 65 2.30 -17.48 1.22
N ALA A 66 3.34 -17.26 0.41
CA ALA A 66 4.52 -18.13 0.39
C ALA A 66 5.27 -18.08 1.73
N ALA A 67 5.55 -16.89 2.25
CA ALA A 67 6.23 -16.71 3.52
C ALA A 67 5.44 -17.33 4.69
N MET A 68 4.13 -17.06 4.76
CA MET A 68 3.29 -17.54 5.88
C MET A 68 3.16 -19.06 5.96
N LYS A 69 3.42 -19.81 4.89
CA LYS A 69 3.46 -21.30 4.94
C LYS A 69 4.49 -21.82 5.94
N HIS A 70 5.57 -21.07 6.14
CA HIS A 70 6.69 -21.44 7.01
C HIS A 70 6.62 -20.75 8.38
N ASN A 71 5.59 -19.93 8.64
CA ASN A 71 5.48 -19.12 9.85
C ASN A 71 5.49 -19.95 11.15
N LYS A 72 5.01 -21.21 11.11
CA LYS A 72 5.02 -22.13 12.24
C LYS A 72 6.43 -22.68 12.57
N ASP A 73 7.30 -22.72 11.57
CA ASP A 73 8.64 -23.31 11.67
C ASP A 73 9.67 -22.20 11.96
N PHE A 74 9.44 -21.02 11.40
CA PHE A 74 10.21 -19.81 11.64
C PHE A 74 9.26 -18.62 11.57
N PRO A 75 8.91 -17.97 12.71
CA PRO A 75 8.01 -16.82 12.71
C PRO A 75 8.55 -15.73 11.78
N VAL A 76 7.82 -15.46 10.71
CA VAL A 76 8.21 -14.48 9.68
C VAL A 76 8.00 -13.07 10.22
N PHE A 77 6.93 -12.86 11.01
CA PHE A 77 6.66 -11.64 11.74
C PHE A 77 5.93 -11.93 13.06
N ASP A 78 6.47 -11.40 14.15
CA ASP A 78 5.82 -11.40 15.48
C ASP A 78 5.12 -10.07 15.80
N ALA A 79 5.12 -9.12 14.86
CA ALA A 79 4.58 -7.78 15.01
C ALA A 79 3.79 -7.35 13.78
N ASP A 80 2.91 -6.35 13.93
CA ASP A 80 2.13 -5.81 12.82
C ASP A 80 3.05 -5.17 11.75
N PRO A 81 2.98 -5.60 10.47
CA PRO A 81 3.76 -5.04 9.37
C PRO A 81 3.44 -3.60 8.96
N LEU A 82 2.59 -2.85 9.67
CA LEU A 82 2.47 -1.39 9.52
C LEU A 82 3.05 -0.62 10.70
N THR A 83 2.81 -1.10 11.93
CA THR A 83 3.19 -0.39 13.15
C THR A 83 4.49 -0.89 13.78
N GLY A 84 4.88 -2.14 13.51
CA GLY A 84 6.01 -2.82 14.13
C GLY A 84 5.74 -3.24 15.58
N GLU A 85 4.51 -3.08 16.08
CA GLU A 85 4.14 -3.39 17.45
C GLU A 85 3.57 -4.81 17.57
N GLN A 86 3.95 -5.50 18.64
CA GLN A 86 3.35 -6.78 19.01
C GLN A 86 1.99 -6.50 19.65
N ASN A 87 0.93 -7.17 19.20
CA ASN A 87 -0.46 -7.03 19.68
C ASN A 87 -1.20 -5.73 19.30
N GLY A 88 -0.79 -5.06 18.21
CA GLY A 88 -1.61 -4.03 17.56
C GLY A 88 -1.57 -2.68 18.27
N GLY A 89 -0.45 -1.98 18.14
CA GLY A 89 -0.27 -0.61 18.65
C GLY A 89 -1.19 0.43 18.00
N GLY A 90 -1.73 0.14 16.82
CA GLY A 90 -2.74 0.93 16.11
C GLY A 90 -2.26 2.31 15.66
N ILE A 91 -2.63 2.72 14.45
CA ILE A 91 -2.29 4.05 13.92
C ILE A 91 -3.31 5.11 14.35
N LYS A 92 -2.96 5.94 15.33
CA LYS A 92 -3.80 7.08 15.79
C LYS A 92 -4.05 8.12 14.70
N SER A 93 -3.02 8.46 13.94
CA SER A 93 -3.13 9.41 12.83
C SER A 93 -2.06 9.19 11.77
N VAL A 94 -2.35 9.61 10.54
CA VAL A 94 -1.43 9.47 9.41
C VAL A 94 -1.43 10.75 8.58
N SER A 95 -0.22 11.18 8.22
CA SER A 95 0.00 12.17 7.16
C SER A 95 0.75 11.47 6.03
N ALA A 96 0.36 11.72 4.79
CA ALA A 96 0.94 11.05 3.64
C ALA A 96 1.08 12.01 2.46
N LYS A 97 2.15 11.85 1.69
CA LYS A 97 2.43 12.64 0.49
C LYS A 97 3.08 11.76 -0.58
N MET A 98 2.91 12.15 -1.85
CA MET A 98 3.68 11.59 -2.95
C MET A 98 5.16 12.02 -2.82
N ASP A 99 6.07 11.10 -3.11
CA ASP A 99 7.52 11.30 -3.15
C ASP A 99 8.11 10.66 -4.42
N GLY A 100 7.39 10.86 -5.53
CA GLY A 100 7.66 10.28 -6.85
C GLY A 100 6.42 9.56 -7.43
N PRO A 101 6.47 9.14 -8.71
CA PRO A 101 5.30 8.67 -9.45
C PRO A 101 4.55 7.47 -8.84
N ASN A 102 5.26 6.59 -8.13
CA ASN A 102 4.73 5.36 -7.55
C ASN A 102 5.15 5.21 -6.08
N ARG A 103 5.33 6.33 -5.38
CA ARG A 103 5.92 6.33 -4.04
C ARG A 103 5.14 7.27 -3.14
N VAL A 104 4.58 6.71 -2.07
CA VAL A 104 3.93 7.48 -1.01
C VAL A 104 4.78 7.39 0.24
N VAL A 105 5.16 8.53 0.81
CA VAL A 105 5.79 8.59 2.14
C VAL A 105 4.72 8.96 3.15
N ALA A 106 4.56 8.13 4.16
CA ALA A 106 3.64 8.33 5.26
C ALA A 106 4.39 8.53 6.58
N LYS A 107 3.96 9.52 7.34
CA LYS A 107 4.32 9.70 8.75
C LYS A 107 3.10 9.33 9.59
N MET A 108 3.24 8.28 10.39
CA MET A 108 2.19 7.72 11.25
C MET A 108 2.50 8.07 12.70
N THR A 109 1.47 8.45 13.44
CA THR A 109 1.50 8.53 14.91
C THR A 109 0.75 7.34 15.46
N LEU A 110 1.37 6.56 16.33
CA LEU A 110 0.75 5.39 16.96
C LEU A 110 -0.04 5.81 18.21
N ASN A 111 -0.83 4.90 18.78
CA ASN A 111 -1.63 5.21 19.96
C ASN A 111 -0.79 5.51 21.22
N ASP A 112 0.41 4.95 21.32
CA ASP A 112 1.37 5.26 22.38
C ASP A 112 2.05 6.64 22.22
N GLY A 113 1.76 7.34 21.11
CA GLY A 113 2.32 8.65 20.78
C GLY A 113 3.65 8.60 20.03
N SER A 114 4.21 7.41 19.80
CA SER A 114 5.41 7.27 18.98
C SER A 114 5.13 7.60 17.51
N GLU A 115 6.16 8.06 16.81
CA GLU A 115 6.09 8.38 15.39
C GLU A 115 6.87 7.36 14.55
N ARG A 116 6.28 6.94 13.43
CA ARG A 116 6.90 6.06 12.45
C ARG A 116 6.84 6.71 11.06
N SER A 117 7.89 6.52 10.28
CA SER A 117 7.89 6.88 8.86
C SER A 117 7.93 5.61 8.04
N VAL A 118 7.02 5.49 7.08
CA VAL A 118 6.87 4.31 6.23
C VAL A 118 6.76 4.77 4.78
N VAL A 119 7.41 4.06 3.88
CA VAL A 119 7.34 4.31 2.44
C VAL A 119 6.54 3.19 1.81
N PHE A 120 5.51 3.55 1.06
CA PHE A 120 4.70 2.64 0.26
C PHE A 120 5.11 2.76 -1.20
N LEU A 121 5.53 1.63 -1.79
CA LEU A 121 5.65 1.54 -3.23
C LEU A 121 4.30 1.15 -3.80
N MET A 122 3.86 1.90 -4.80
CA MET A 122 2.54 1.77 -5.39
C MET A 122 2.65 1.08 -6.76
N LEU A 123 1.62 0.31 -7.13
CA LEU A 123 1.47 -0.29 -8.44
C LEU A 123 0.18 0.23 -9.07
N HIS A 124 0.29 0.83 -10.24
CA HIS A 124 -0.85 1.18 -11.07
C HIS A 124 -1.13 0.06 -12.07
N SER A 125 -2.33 -0.51 -12.03
CA SER A 125 -2.73 -1.60 -12.93
C SER A 125 -3.13 -1.07 -14.30
N ALA A 126 -3.12 -1.95 -15.30
CA ALA A 126 -3.66 -1.62 -16.63
C ALA A 126 -5.15 -1.28 -16.62
N ALA A 127 -5.88 -1.68 -15.57
CA ALA A 127 -7.29 -1.35 -15.37
C ALA A 127 -7.50 0.02 -14.67
N GLY A 128 -6.42 0.75 -14.36
CA GLY A 128 -6.49 2.06 -13.71
C GLY A 128 -6.59 2.02 -12.19
N GLU A 129 -6.29 0.88 -11.57
CA GLU A 129 -6.37 0.70 -10.11
C GLU A 129 -4.99 0.88 -9.45
N TRP A 130 -4.99 1.40 -8.23
CA TRP A 130 -3.79 1.57 -7.44
C TRP A 130 -3.74 0.55 -6.30
N PHE A 131 -2.59 -0.12 -6.19
CA PHE A 131 -2.32 -1.09 -5.14
C PHE A 131 -1.03 -0.74 -4.41
N ILE A 132 -0.98 -1.06 -3.12
CA ILE A 132 0.27 -1.11 -2.37
C ILE A 132 1.04 -2.35 -2.85
N ASN A 133 2.21 -2.10 -3.40
CA ASN A 133 3.06 -3.13 -3.93
C ASN A 133 4.14 -3.52 -2.92
N ASP A 134 4.63 -2.60 -2.12
CA ASP A 134 5.65 -2.90 -1.11
C ASP A 134 5.60 -1.87 0.02
N ILE A 135 6.16 -2.25 1.17
CA ILE A 135 6.31 -1.41 2.36
C ILE A 135 7.81 -1.36 2.69
N ILE A 136 8.34 -0.16 2.87
CA ILE A 136 9.75 0.05 3.20
C ILE A 136 9.84 0.85 4.48
N TYR A 137 10.55 0.30 5.46
CA TYR A 137 10.93 0.99 6.67
C TYR A 137 12.30 1.66 6.49
N PRO A 138 12.50 2.90 6.97
CA PRO A 138 13.79 3.56 6.94
C PRO A 138 14.89 2.66 7.53
N HIS A 139 16.01 2.53 6.80
CA HIS A 139 17.18 1.73 7.18
C HIS A 139 16.95 0.21 7.31
N GLN A 140 15.84 -0.31 6.80
CA GLN A 140 15.57 -1.75 6.75
C GLN A 140 15.34 -2.24 5.32
N LYS A 141 15.38 -3.56 5.12
CA LYS A 141 14.92 -4.20 3.88
C LYS A 141 13.44 -3.89 3.66
N SER A 142 12.99 -3.89 2.41
CA SER A 142 11.55 -3.82 2.15
C SER A 142 10.85 -5.08 2.66
N LEU A 143 9.57 -4.93 3.00
CA LEU A 143 8.75 -6.02 3.49
C LEU A 143 8.72 -7.17 2.49
N ARG A 144 8.59 -6.87 1.19
CA ARG A 144 8.66 -7.92 0.16
C ARG A 144 9.97 -8.70 0.18
N VAL A 145 11.13 -8.05 0.33
CA VAL A 145 12.41 -8.77 0.39
C VAL A 145 12.44 -9.72 1.60
N VAL A 146 11.92 -9.29 2.75
CA VAL A 146 11.80 -10.16 3.94
C VAL A 146 10.89 -11.35 3.68
N LEU A 147 9.74 -11.14 3.02
CA LEU A 147 8.80 -12.22 2.66
C LEU A 147 9.43 -13.21 1.66
N ASP A 148 10.12 -12.72 0.64
CA ASP A 148 10.77 -13.56 -0.36
C ASP A 148 11.91 -14.39 0.25
N ASP A 149 12.67 -13.84 1.20
CA ASP A 149 13.72 -14.56 1.93
C ASP A 149 13.11 -15.64 2.83
N ALA A 150 11.95 -15.37 3.46
CA ALA A 150 11.26 -16.31 4.35
C ALA A 150 10.47 -17.41 3.63
N GLY A 151 10.12 -17.19 2.35
CA GLY A 151 9.37 -18.15 1.53
C GLY A 151 10.23 -19.13 0.72
N ARG A 152 11.56 -19.12 0.90
CA ARG A 152 12.53 -20.02 0.25
C ARG A 152 12.90 -21.19 1.15
#